data_AF-A0A3B8J576-F1
#
_entry.id   AF-A0A3B8J576-F1
#
_cell.length_a   1.000
_cell.length_b   1.000
_cell.length_c   1.000
_cell.angle_alpha   90.00
_cell.angle_beta   90.00
_cell.angle_gamma   90.00
#
_symmetry.space_group_name_H-M   'P 1'
#
loop_
_entity.id
_entity.type
_entity.pdbx_description
1 polymer ?
#
loop_
_entity_poly.entity_id
_entity_poly.type
_entity_poly.pdbx_seq_one_letter_code
_entity_poly.pdbx_strand_id
1 'polypeptide(L)'
;MRTAFLLIYFVLLTQAVWANGGPLDGSAVYSTGDIILINRPNIKLLSEDLNITIEGNYSVVKAKYVLQNKEYGSAALTYGFPVDIARSEIQYELEWNPKYVPEIAFYLDGEALPVVHQVDYDIKKKSDVEKAGLWEDIRRSWHVVNFNIKKNATVTLEVAYKIMNQFEDWEYTKSRFAEYSPRRLRYDFTPAKHWGNGTVSSFEVTVDAKSLYNPQKYLALHGLDFIENDGTYSFSAQNFDLQGALDLVLTYDNSVQKHSEQVWGRMNKPFEVKSISASSQLAGDYSVENLLDGDLSTAWVEGVEGTGVGESVVLEFDNQPWGGLAIINGYPKSEGTYTTNGRIKKLRLEVEHCYYGETSNVRTFEQEFTFEDRPYIPLSEDNLFEVLEVLHEIGDVPDLLQKITLTILEVHPGSKYTDTCLAEIIIL
;
A
#
# COMPACT_ATOMS: atom_id res chain seq x y z
N MET A 1 -24.35 45.97 37.42
CA MET A 1 -23.24 45.94 36.44
C MET A 1 -22.55 44.60 36.58
N ARG A 2 -22.38 43.89 35.47
CA ARG A 2 -21.94 42.49 35.38
C ARG A 2 -20.48 42.35 35.87
N THR A 3 -20.26 41.49 36.84
CA THR A 3 -18.95 40.96 37.22
C THR A 3 -18.51 39.96 36.16
N ALA A 4 -17.47 40.32 35.39
CA ALA A 4 -16.87 39.45 34.40
C ALA A 4 -15.92 38.47 35.11
N PHE A 5 -16.23 37.17 35.02
CA PHE A 5 -15.28 36.11 35.31
C PHE A 5 -14.28 36.04 34.14
N LEU A 6 -13.02 36.35 34.41
CA LEU A 6 -11.92 36.05 33.50
C LEU A 6 -11.63 34.53 33.64
N LEU A 7 -12.23 33.73 32.78
CA LEU A 7 -11.87 32.32 32.64
C LEU A 7 -10.55 32.27 31.86
N ILE A 8 -9.43 32.10 32.56
CA ILE A 8 -8.15 31.81 31.93
C ILE A 8 -8.20 30.35 31.49
N TYR A 9 -8.51 30.12 30.21
CA TYR A 9 -8.31 28.83 29.56
C TYR A 9 -6.81 28.60 29.45
N PHE A 10 -6.25 27.74 30.31
CA PHE A 10 -4.95 27.13 30.04
C PHE A 10 -5.16 26.17 28.87
N VAL A 11 -4.97 26.65 27.65
CA VAL A 11 -4.64 25.77 26.52
C VAL A 11 -3.29 25.17 26.88
N LEU A 12 -3.29 23.91 27.29
CA LEU A 12 -2.09 23.08 27.30
C LEU A 12 -1.61 23.01 25.84
N LEU A 13 -0.71 23.92 25.49
CA LEU A 13 0.25 23.74 24.41
C LEU A 13 1.04 22.48 24.77
N THR A 14 0.58 21.33 24.32
CA THR A 14 1.44 20.15 24.23
C THR A 14 2.56 20.53 23.28
N GLN A 15 3.74 20.78 23.84
CA GLN A 15 4.96 20.83 23.06
C GLN A 15 5.07 19.48 22.35
N ALA A 16 4.91 19.49 21.03
CA ALA A 16 5.25 18.35 20.21
C ALA A 16 6.75 18.11 20.39
N VAL A 17 7.10 17.06 21.13
CA VAL A 17 8.45 16.53 21.14
C VAL A 17 8.60 15.77 19.82
N TRP A 18 9.47 16.29 18.96
CA TRP A 18 9.81 15.72 17.68
C TRP A 18 10.50 14.38 17.91
N ALA A 19 9.91 13.30 17.41
CA ALA A 19 10.61 12.04 17.25
C ALA A 19 11.43 12.12 15.95
N ASN A 20 12.72 11.82 16.06
CA ASN A 20 13.65 11.86 14.94
C ASN A 20 13.49 10.58 14.11
N GLY A 21 12.61 10.60 13.11
CA GLY A 21 12.62 9.64 12.01
C GLY A 21 13.57 10.12 10.91
N GLY A 22 14.40 9.22 10.39
CA GLY A 22 15.23 9.44 9.19
C GLY A 22 14.46 9.06 7.91
N PRO A 23 14.94 9.49 6.74
CA PRO A 23 14.22 9.25 5.49
C PRO A 23 14.26 7.77 5.10
N LEU A 24 13.08 7.22 4.79
CA LEU A 24 12.90 5.91 4.14
C LEU A 24 12.04 6.10 2.88
N ASP A 25 12.12 5.11 1.99
CA ASP A 25 11.91 5.22 0.54
C ASP A 25 10.74 6.14 0.12
N GLY A 26 11.05 7.17 -0.66
CA GLY A 26 10.08 8.08 -1.27
C GLY A 26 10.14 8.00 -2.78
N SER A 27 8.98 8.04 -3.42
CA SER A 27 8.90 8.13 -4.88
C SER A 27 8.57 9.54 -5.32
N ALA A 28 9.43 10.08 -6.17
CA ALA A 28 9.32 11.41 -6.74
C ALA A 28 8.49 11.43 -8.03
N VAL A 29 7.91 10.34 -8.49
CA VAL A 29 7.11 10.36 -9.72
C VAL A 29 5.78 11.08 -9.48
N TYR A 30 5.33 11.92 -10.41
CA TYR A 30 4.11 12.71 -10.20
C TYR A 30 3.16 12.78 -11.38
N SER A 31 3.65 12.92 -12.62
CA SER A 31 2.77 13.09 -13.79
C SER A 31 3.49 12.86 -15.12
N THR A 32 2.86 13.23 -16.23
CA THR A 32 3.44 13.40 -17.57
C THR A 32 2.94 14.76 -18.13
N GLY A 33 3.64 15.46 -19.03
CA GLY A 33 3.15 16.68 -19.76
C GLY A 33 4.27 17.50 -20.43
N ASP A 34 4.04 18.64 -21.11
CA ASP A 34 4.66 19.27 -22.33
C ASP A 34 6.14 19.71 -22.62
N ILE A 35 6.53 19.39 -23.89
CA ILE A 35 7.36 19.95 -24.97
C ILE A 35 6.36 20.66 -25.89
N ILE A 36 6.78 21.63 -26.68
CA ILE A 36 5.89 22.27 -27.68
C ILE A 36 5.47 21.25 -28.75
N LEU A 37 4.25 20.72 -28.63
CA LEU A 37 3.66 19.82 -29.61
C LEU A 37 3.28 20.60 -30.88
N ILE A 38 3.90 20.24 -32.00
CA ILE A 38 3.60 20.85 -33.30
C ILE A 38 2.31 20.21 -33.82
N ASN A 39 1.24 21.01 -33.93
CA ASN A 39 -0.02 20.55 -34.49
C ASN A 39 0.19 20.07 -35.95
N ARG A 40 -0.18 18.81 -36.21
CA ARG A 40 -0.24 18.21 -37.55
C ARG A 40 -1.71 17.91 -37.87
N PRO A 41 -2.48 18.91 -38.36
CA PRO A 41 -3.94 18.78 -38.47
C PRO A 41 -4.40 17.64 -39.39
N ASN A 42 -3.54 17.19 -40.31
CA ASN A 42 -3.86 16.12 -41.26
C ASN A 42 -3.42 14.72 -40.81
N ILE A 43 -2.86 14.59 -39.60
CA ILE A 43 -2.69 13.31 -38.90
C ILE A 43 -3.82 13.21 -37.87
N LYS A 44 -4.75 12.29 -38.10
CA LYS A 44 -5.91 12.07 -37.21
C LYS A 44 -5.62 10.95 -36.22
N LEU A 45 -5.94 11.19 -34.95
CA LEU A 45 -6.04 10.13 -33.94
C LEU A 45 -7.40 9.42 -34.09
N LEU A 46 -7.37 8.15 -34.49
CA LEU A 46 -8.56 7.33 -34.65
C LEU A 46 -8.96 6.69 -33.33
N SER A 47 -8.01 6.10 -32.62
CA SER A 47 -8.25 5.53 -31.30
C SER A 47 -7.07 5.71 -30.36
N GLU A 48 -7.38 5.73 -29.07
CA GLU A 48 -6.45 5.63 -27.97
C GLU A 48 -6.93 4.52 -27.03
N ASP A 49 -6.04 3.57 -26.74
CA ASP A 49 -6.27 2.42 -25.86
C ASP A 49 -5.16 2.43 -24.79
N LEU A 50 -5.54 2.77 -23.56
CA LEU A 50 -4.67 2.90 -22.41
C LEU A 50 -4.87 1.73 -21.46
N ASN A 51 -3.85 0.89 -21.29
CA ASN A 51 -3.86 -0.23 -20.36
C ASN A 51 -2.87 0.05 -19.23
N ILE A 52 -3.34 -0.04 -17.98
CA ILE A 52 -2.54 0.17 -16.78
C ILE A 52 -2.66 -1.09 -15.92
N THR A 53 -1.54 -1.68 -15.53
CA THR A 53 -1.50 -2.81 -14.59
C THR A 53 -0.77 -2.36 -13.33
N ILE A 54 -1.39 -2.54 -12.16
CA ILE A 54 -0.78 -2.24 -10.86
C ILE A 54 0.16 -3.40 -10.49
N GLU A 55 1.37 -3.07 -10.00
CA GLU A 55 2.38 -4.02 -9.56
C GLU A 55 3.14 -3.49 -8.33
N GLY A 56 2.64 -3.77 -7.12
CA GLY A 56 3.27 -3.32 -5.88
C GLY A 56 3.38 -1.79 -5.80
N ASN A 57 4.60 -1.24 -5.86
CA ASN A 57 4.83 0.22 -5.91
C ASN A 57 4.77 0.81 -7.32
N TYR A 58 4.57 0.00 -8.36
CA TYR A 58 4.68 0.39 -9.75
C TYR A 58 3.34 0.31 -10.49
N SER A 59 3.26 1.05 -11.59
CA SER A 59 2.28 0.84 -12.65
C SER A 59 2.99 0.49 -13.95
N VAL A 60 2.53 -0.54 -14.65
CA VAL A 60 2.93 -0.85 -16.03
C VAL A 60 1.88 -0.26 -16.95
N VAL A 61 2.29 0.67 -17.81
CA VAL A 61 1.38 1.42 -18.69
C VAL A 61 1.69 1.11 -20.15
N LYS A 62 0.65 0.83 -20.92
CA LYS A 62 0.68 0.67 -22.38
C LYS A 62 -0.35 1.60 -23.00
N ALA A 63 0.12 2.66 -23.64
CA ALA A 63 -0.71 3.59 -24.40
C ALA A 63 -0.57 3.32 -25.89
N LYS A 64 -1.66 2.93 -26.55
CA LYS A 64 -1.72 2.65 -27.98
C LYS A 64 -2.50 3.74 -28.71
N TYR A 65 -1.88 4.35 -29.71
CA TYR A 65 -2.47 5.38 -30.55
C TYR A 65 -2.58 4.88 -31.99
N VAL A 66 -3.79 4.86 -32.54
CA VAL A 66 -4.01 4.57 -33.96
C VAL A 66 -4.06 5.88 -34.73
N LEU A 67 -3.04 6.13 -35.54
CA LEU A 67 -2.83 7.38 -36.28
C LEU A 67 -3.08 7.18 -37.77
N GLN A 68 -3.79 8.10 -38.41
CA GLN A 68 -4.05 8.08 -39.85
C GLN A 68 -3.54 9.34 -40.54
N ASN A 69 -2.73 9.17 -41.60
CA ASN A 69 -2.33 10.26 -42.47
C ASN A 69 -3.28 10.39 -43.66
N LYS A 70 -4.10 11.45 -43.71
CA LYS A 70 -5.08 11.64 -44.79
C LYS A 70 -4.58 12.42 -46.00
N GLU A 71 -3.63 13.33 -45.83
CA GLU A 71 -3.33 14.32 -46.88
C GLU A 71 -1.86 14.36 -47.29
N TYR A 72 -0.92 14.15 -46.37
CA TYR A 72 0.50 14.30 -46.68
C TYR A 72 0.99 13.15 -47.55
N GLY A 73 1.76 13.46 -48.62
CA GLY A 73 2.40 12.44 -49.46
C GLY A 73 3.24 11.43 -48.66
N SER A 74 3.98 11.94 -47.69
CA SER A 74 4.64 11.19 -46.61
C SER A 74 4.81 12.15 -45.44
N ALA A 75 4.48 11.73 -44.23
CA ALA A 75 4.59 12.55 -43.02
C ALA A 75 5.71 12.03 -42.13
N ALA A 76 6.87 12.68 -42.15
CA ALA A 76 7.92 12.47 -41.16
C ALA A 76 7.50 13.12 -39.84
N LEU A 77 7.42 12.31 -38.79
CA LEU A 77 6.97 12.68 -37.46
C LEU A 77 8.10 12.51 -36.45
N THR A 78 8.22 13.52 -35.58
CA THR A 78 9.01 13.47 -34.35
C THR A 78 8.00 13.46 -33.21
N TYR A 79 7.96 12.38 -32.47
CA TYR A 79 7.04 12.17 -31.36
C TYR A 79 7.83 12.20 -30.05
N GLY A 80 7.36 12.99 -29.09
CA GLY A 80 7.90 13.01 -27.74
C GLY A 80 6.88 12.44 -26.76
N PHE A 81 7.35 11.69 -25.77
CA PHE A 81 6.55 11.24 -24.63
C PHE A 81 7.19 11.77 -23.33
N PRO A 82 6.46 12.56 -22.53
CA PRO A 82 6.98 13.08 -21.27
C PRO A 82 6.82 12.11 -20.12
N VAL A 83 7.78 12.17 -19.20
CA VAL A 83 7.67 11.62 -17.86
C VAL A 83 8.05 12.70 -16.85
N ASP A 84 7.16 13.02 -15.91
CA ASP A 84 7.39 14.00 -14.85
C ASP A 84 7.67 13.32 -13.51
N ILE A 85 8.67 13.88 -12.84
CA ILE A 85 9.12 13.52 -11.51
C ILE A 85 9.01 14.79 -10.66
N ALA A 86 8.07 14.85 -9.71
CA ALA A 86 8.01 15.91 -8.70
C ALA A 86 9.01 15.67 -7.56
N ARG A 87 9.59 16.76 -7.05
CA ARG A 87 10.38 16.73 -5.84
C ARG A 87 9.51 16.31 -4.65
N SER A 88 9.90 15.27 -3.92
CA SER A 88 9.31 14.96 -2.60
C SER A 88 9.98 15.80 -1.50
N GLU A 89 9.29 15.97 -0.35
CA GLU A 89 9.84 16.72 0.79
C GLU A 89 11.11 16.07 1.37
N ILE A 90 11.27 14.77 1.15
CA ILE A 90 12.41 13.95 1.59
C ILE A 90 13.56 13.95 0.58
N GLN A 91 13.30 14.26 -0.70
CA GLN A 91 14.31 14.15 -1.76
C GLN A 91 14.97 15.51 -2.07
N TYR A 92 16.19 15.67 -1.58
CA TYR A 92 16.96 16.90 -1.75
C TYR A 92 17.43 17.12 -3.19
N GLU A 93 17.66 16.05 -3.96
CA GLU A 93 18.19 16.06 -5.33
C GLU A 93 17.14 15.59 -6.36
N LEU A 94 16.87 16.44 -7.36
CA LEU A 94 15.96 16.21 -8.50
C LEU A 94 16.65 15.43 -9.65
N GLU A 95 17.63 14.59 -9.33
CA GLU A 95 18.34 13.80 -10.33
C GLU A 95 17.51 12.60 -10.81
N TRP A 96 17.62 12.29 -12.10
CA TRP A 96 16.95 11.14 -12.68
C TRP A 96 17.51 9.85 -12.10
N ASN A 97 16.66 9.06 -11.46
CA ASN A 97 17.02 7.73 -10.99
C ASN A 97 16.28 6.68 -11.83
N PRO A 98 16.99 5.73 -12.48
CA PRO A 98 16.38 4.65 -13.25
C PRO A 98 15.35 3.83 -12.46
N LYS A 99 15.38 3.83 -11.12
CA LYS A 99 14.36 3.16 -10.30
C LYS A 99 12.94 3.70 -10.50
N TYR A 100 12.80 4.97 -10.89
CA TYR A 100 11.51 5.64 -11.06
C TYR A 100 10.83 5.28 -12.38
N VAL A 101 11.61 5.09 -13.45
CA VAL A 101 11.14 4.60 -14.75
C VAL A 101 12.14 3.55 -15.24
N PRO A 102 12.07 2.31 -14.70
CA PRO A 102 13.03 1.26 -15.04
C PRO A 102 12.92 0.80 -16.49
N GLU A 103 11.75 0.98 -17.11
CA GLU A 103 11.47 0.52 -18.47
C GLU A 103 10.67 1.57 -19.23
N ILE A 104 11.10 1.90 -20.44
CA ILE A 104 10.34 2.69 -21.42
C ILE A 104 10.72 2.26 -22.83
N ALA A 105 9.72 1.96 -23.64
CA ALA A 105 9.88 1.48 -25.01
C ALA A 105 8.76 2.00 -25.91
N PHE A 106 9.08 2.11 -27.20
CA PHE A 106 8.20 2.61 -28.24
C PHE A 106 8.12 1.59 -29.36
N TYR A 107 6.93 1.41 -29.94
CA TYR A 107 6.72 0.50 -31.06
C TYR A 107 5.86 1.17 -32.13
N LEU A 108 6.16 0.91 -33.40
CA LEU A 108 5.35 1.28 -34.55
C LEU A 108 4.92 0.02 -35.29
N ASP A 109 3.63 -0.25 -35.34
CA ASP A 109 3.07 -1.48 -35.93
C ASP A 109 3.71 -2.76 -35.36
N GLY A 110 4.14 -2.72 -34.09
CA GLY A 110 4.81 -3.82 -33.39
C GLY A 110 6.33 -3.82 -33.49
N GLU A 111 6.93 -2.99 -34.34
CA GLU A 111 8.39 -2.89 -34.49
C GLU A 111 8.97 -1.83 -33.56
N ALA A 112 10.06 -2.14 -32.85
CA ALA A 112 10.66 -1.24 -31.86
C ALA A 112 11.21 0.05 -32.52
N LEU A 113 10.89 1.20 -31.92
CA LEU A 113 11.43 2.51 -32.30
C LEU A 113 12.53 2.93 -31.31
N PRO A 114 13.73 3.30 -31.79
CA PRO A 114 14.78 3.79 -30.92
C PRO A 114 14.48 5.21 -30.42
N VAL A 115 14.70 5.45 -29.13
CA VAL A 115 14.72 6.80 -28.55
C VAL A 115 15.94 7.54 -29.11
N VAL A 116 15.70 8.60 -29.87
CA VAL A 116 16.74 9.40 -30.55
C VAL A 116 17.24 10.56 -29.69
N HIS A 117 16.39 11.07 -28.79
CA HIS A 117 16.74 12.12 -27.84
C HIS A 117 16.04 11.88 -26.51
N GLN A 118 16.76 12.18 -25.42
CA GLN A 118 16.19 12.38 -24.10
C GLN A 118 16.46 13.83 -23.69
N VAL A 119 15.43 14.59 -23.36
CA VAL A 119 15.56 16.02 -23.01
C VAL A 119 14.94 16.27 -21.66
N ASP A 120 15.77 16.75 -20.72
CA ASP A 120 15.35 16.99 -19.35
C ASP A 120 15.38 18.48 -19.01
N TYR A 121 14.37 18.95 -18.28
CA TYR A 121 14.36 20.29 -17.69
C TYR A 121 13.41 20.37 -16.49
N ASP A 122 13.66 21.37 -15.65
CA ASP A 122 12.86 21.61 -14.45
C ASP A 122 11.72 22.59 -14.77
N ILE A 123 10.52 22.30 -14.28
CA ILE A 123 9.33 23.12 -14.39
C ILE A 123 8.70 23.32 -13.01
N LYS A 124 7.78 24.27 -12.90
CA LYS A 124 6.94 24.45 -11.71
C LYS A 124 5.49 24.21 -12.05
N LYS A 125 4.81 23.35 -11.30
CA LYS A 125 3.37 23.09 -11.42
C LYS A 125 2.70 23.40 -10.09
N LYS A 126 1.43 23.79 -10.13
CA LYS A 126 0.65 23.98 -8.90
C LYS A 126 0.38 22.61 -8.29
N SER A 127 0.57 22.48 -6.97
CA SER A 127 0.27 21.22 -6.26
C SER A 127 -1.23 20.93 -6.34
N ASP A 128 -1.55 19.67 -6.64
CA ASP A 128 -2.92 19.15 -6.59
C ASP A 128 -3.24 18.45 -5.27
N VAL A 129 -2.33 18.49 -4.29
CA VAL A 129 -2.50 17.91 -2.95
C VAL A 129 -3.20 18.93 -2.05
N GLU A 130 -3.93 18.45 -1.03
CA GLU A 130 -4.70 19.23 -0.04
C GLU A 130 -3.95 20.40 0.65
N LYS A 131 -2.63 20.53 0.45
CA LYS A 131 -1.88 21.78 0.70
C LYS A 131 -2.16 22.80 -0.41
N ALA A 132 -3.42 23.26 -0.49
CA ALA A 132 -3.87 24.26 -1.46
C ALA A 132 -2.99 25.54 -1.43
N GLY A 133 -2.17 25.74 -2.46
CA GLY A 133 -1.42 26.99 -2.69
C GLY A 133 0.10 26.87 -2.88
N LEU A 134 0.68 25.67 -2.79
CA LEU A 134 2.11 25.45 -3.02
C LEU A 134 2.41 25.11 -4.48
N TRP A 135 3.62 25.45 -4.92
CA TRP A 135 4.19 25.06 -6.21
C TRP A 135 5.12 23.87 -6.01
N GLU A 136 5.04 22.88 -6.88
CA GLU A 136 5.93 21.72 -6.91
C GLU A 136 7.01 21.94 -7.97
N ASP A 137 8.26 21.69 -7.57
CA ASP A 137 9.37 21.59 -8.51
C ASP A 137 9.29 20.22 -9.18
N ILE A 138 9.20 20.20 -10.50
CA ILE A 138 9.07 18.98 -11.31
C ILE A 138 10.25 18.90 -12.27
N ARG A 139 10.91 17.75 -12.30
CA ARG A 139 11.83 17.34 -13.36
C ARG A 139 11.02 16.65 -14.45
N ARG A 140 11.07 17.16 -15.67
CA ARG A 140 10.41 16.56 -16.84
C ARG A 140 11.45 15.94 -17.76
N SER A 141 11.27 14.67 -18.14
CA SER A 141 12.10 13.98 -19.13
C SER A 141 11.28 13.65 -20.37
N TRP A 142 11.77 14.06 -21.54
CA TRP A 142 11.15 13.76 -22.82
C TRP A 142 11.87 12.65 -23.53
N HIS A 143 11.14 11.58 -23.86
CA HIS A 143 11.64 10.49 -24.69
C HIS A 143 11.14 10.69 -26.12
N VAL A 144 12.07 10.96 -27.05
CA VAL A 144 11.75 11.34 -28.42
C VAL A 144 12.07 10.21 -29.38
N VAL A 145 11.12 9.88 -30.27
CA VAL A 145 11.27 8.92 -31.37
C VAL A 145 10.90 9.55 -32.71
N ASN A 146 11.41 9.00 -33.80
CA ASN A 146 11.09 9.44 -35.16
C ASN A 146 10.47 8.30 -35.96
N PHE A 147 9.44 8.61 -36.74
CA PHE A 147 8.83 7.66 -37.67
C PHE A 147 8.15 8.36 -38.85
N ASN A 148 7.66 7.58 -39.82
CA ASN A 148 7.05 8.12 -41.04
C ASN A 148 5.74 7.41 -41.36
N ILE A 149 4.69 8.18 -41.66
CA ILE A 149 3.39 7.66 -42.10
C ILE A 149 3.20 7.97 -43.59
N LYS A 150 3.05 6.93 -44.41
CA LYS A 150 2.75 7.09 -45.85
C LYS A 150 1.36 7.71 -46.06
N LYS A 151 1.13 8.34 -47.21
CA LYS A 151 -0.20 8.87 -47.57
C LYS A 151 -1.27 7.78 -47.47
N ASN A 152 -2.41 8.11 -46.86
CA ASN A 152 -3.55 7.22 -46.63
C ASN A 152 -3.25 5.97 -45.79
N ALA A 153 -2.09 5.89 -45.14
CA ALA A 153 -1.77 4.80 -44.24
C ALA A 153 -2.32 5.08 -42.84
N THR A 154 -2.61 3.99 -42.15
CA THR A 154 -2.89 3.94 -40.72
C THR A 154 -1.76 3.17 -40.05
N VAL A 155 -1.28 3.66 -38.92
CA VAL A 155 -0.23 3.01 -38.12
C VAL A 155 -0.66 2.99 -36.65
N THR A 156 -0.13 2.04 -35.88
CA THR A 156 -0.29 1.97 -34.43
C THR A 156 1.03 2.34 -33.77
N LEU A 157 1.03 3.43 -33.00
CA LEU A 157 2.12 3.80 -32.11
C LEU A 157 1.80 3.29 -30.70
N GLU A 158 2.66 2.45 -30.14
CA GLU A 158 2.56 2.01 -28.74
C GLU A 158 3.69 2.60 -27.92
N VAL A 159 3.35 3.13 -26.74
CA VAL A 159 4.29 3.52 -25.69
C VAL A 159 4.07 2.58 -24.51
N ALA A 160 5.10 1.81 -24.15
CA ALA A 160 5.06 0.89 -23.02
C ALA A 160 6.11 1.30 -22.00
N TYR A 161 5.71 1.53 -20.75
CA TYR A 161 6.63 1.95 -19.70
C TYR A 161 6.20 1.42 -18.33
N LYS A 162 7.17 1.20 -17.45
CA LYS A 162 6.97 0.87 -16.04
C LYS A 162 7.38 2.07 -15.22
N ILE A 163 6.54 2.48 -14.29
CA ILE A 163 6.73 3.70 -13.51
C ILE A 163 6.47 3.45 -12.03
N MET A 164 7.36 3.93 -11.16
CA MET A 164 7.13 3.91 -9.71
C MET A 164 6.06 4.94 -9.38
N ASN A 165 5.00 4.57 -8.70
CA ASN A 165 3.93 5.50 -8.35
C ASN A 165 4.40 6.46 -7.25
N GLN A 166 3.78 7.63 -7.13
CA GLN A 166 4.07 8.59 -6.05
C GLN A 166 3.68 7.97 -4.70
N PHE A 167 4.57 8.04 -3.71
CA PHE A 167 4.27 7.71 -2.31
C PHE A 167 5.35 8.28 -1.39
N GLU A 168 5.03 8.34 -0.11
CA GLU A 168 5.94 8.71 0.98
C GLU A 168 5.70 7.75 2.15
N ASP A 169 6.59 6.77 2.30
CA ASP A 169 6.52 5.80 3.40
C ASP A 169 7.38 6.29 4.56
N TRP A 170 6.97 6.04 5.79
CA TRP A 170 7.68 6.46 7.00
C TRP A 170 7.96 5.27 7.91
N GLU A 171 9.19 5.18 8.44
CA GLU A 171 9.42 4.38 9.66
C GLU A 171 9.76 5.32 10.79
N TYR A 172 9.20 5.02 11.95
CA TYR A 172 9.42 5.77 13.17
C TYR A 172 10.27 4.95 14.11
N THR A 173 11.19 5.60 14.83
CA THR A 173 11.88 4.99 15.97
C THR A 173 10.95 4.72 17.16
N LYS A 174 9.63 4.74 16.99
CA LYS A 174 8.64 4.56 18.05
C LYS A 174 7.53 3.59 17.68
N SER A 175 7.55 3.06 16.46
CA SER A 175 6.63 2.03 16.00
C SER A 175 7.42 0.94 15.30
N ARG A 176 6.92 -0.29 15.40
CA ARG A 176 7.54 -1.44 14.78
C ARG A 176 7.10 -1.61 13.33
N PHE A 177 5.91 -1.13 13.00
CA PHE A 177 5.38 -1.13 11.64
C PHE A 177 5.67 0.21 10.95
N ALA A 178 6.05 0.13 9.69
CA ALA A 178 6.18 1.33 8.86
C ALA A 178 4.77 1.90 8.57
N GLU A 179 4.65 3.22 8.47
CA GLU A 179 3.48 3.86 7.90
C GLU A 179 3.62 3.91 6.38
N TYR A 180 2.70 3.23 5.69
CA TYR A 180 2.66 3.18 4.23
C TYR A 180 1.59 4.12 3.71
N SER A 181 1.98 5.11 2.90
CA SER A 181 1.00 6.00 2.27
C SER A 181 0.42 5.38 1.00
N PRO A 182 -0.75 5.84 0.53
CA PRO A 182 -1.28 5.41 -0.76
C PRO A 182 -0.34 5.73 -1.91
N ARG A 183 -0.27 4.82 -2.88
CA ARG A 183 0.45 4.98 -4.14
C ARG A 183 -0.43 5.72 -5.12
N ARG A 184 0.13 6.67 -5.87
CA ARG A 184 -0.62 7.48 -6.82
C ARG A 184 0.05 7.53 -8.19
N LEU A 185 -0.72 7.24 -9.25
CA LEU A 185 -0.34 7.57 -10.63
C LEU A 185 -1.31 8.61 -11.16
N ARG A 186 -0.77 9.58 -11.89
CA ARG A 186 -1.53 10.53 -12.69
C ARG A 186 -1.12 10.41 -14.15
N TYR A 187 -2.10 10.22 -15.00
CA TYR A 187 -1.94 10.19 -16.44
C TYR A 187 -2.59 11.44 -17.05
N ASP A 188 -1.76 12.29 -17.67
CA ASP A 188 -2.21 13.54 -18.31
C ASP A 188 -2.58 13.27 -19.77
N PHE A 189 -3.85 13.51 -20.13
CA PHE A 189 -4.34 13.34 -21.50
C PHE A 189 -3.98 14.51 -22.42
N THR A 190 -3.41 15.60 -21.88
CA THR A 190 -3.11 16.84 -22.61
C THR A 190 -2.24 16.67 -23.84
N PRO A 191 -1.18 15.85 -23.82
CA PRO A 191 -0.37 15.63 -25.01
C PRO A 191 -1.18 15.06 -26.19
N ALA A 192 -2.14 14.17 -25.93
CA ALA A 192 -2.96 13.55 -26.97
C ALA A 192 -3.96 14.54 -27.62
N LYS A 193 -4.30 15.64 -26.93
CA LYS A 193 -5.21 16.71 -27.42
C LYS A 193 -4.69 17.38 -28.71
N HIS A 194 -3.38 17.30 -29.00
CA HIS A 194 -2.75 17.95 -30.15
C HIS A 194 -2.88 17.19 -31.47
N TRP A 195 -3.46 15.99 -31.47
CA TRP A 195 -3.78 15.27 -32.69
C TRP A 195 -5.09 15.74 -33.32
N GLY A 196 -5.05 16.11 -34.61
CA GLY A 196 -6.23 16.56 -35.35
C GLY A 196 -6.96 17.72 -34.67
N ASN A 197 -8.20 17.48 -34.22
CA ASN A 197 -9.05 18.45 -33.51
C ASN A 197 -9.19 18.16 -32.01
N GLY A 198 -8.40 17.25 -31.45
CA GLY A 198 -8.48 16.84 -30.04
C GLY A 198 -9.66 15.91 -29.70
N THR A 199 -10.39 15.41 -30.71
CA THR A 199 -11.42 14.38 -30.52
C THR A 199 -10.93 13.04 -31.05
N VAL A 200 -10.98 12.00 -30.22
CA VAL A 200 -10.62 10.63 -30.59
C VAL A 200 -11.88 9.82 -30.91
N SER A 201 -11.85 8.99 -31.96
CA SER A 201 -13.07 8.31 -32.42
C SER A 201 -13.46 7.14 -31.50
N SER A 202 -12.49 6.35 -31.02
CA SER A 202 -12.68 5.32 -30.00
C SER A 202 -11.66 5.50 -28.87
N PHE A 203 -12.11 5.62 -27.63
CA PHE A 203 -11.27 5.81 -26.47
C PHE A 203 -11.55 4.72 -25.45
N GLU A 204 -10.51 4.01 -25.04
CA GLU A 204 -10.57 2.89 -24.10
C GLU A 204 -9.51 3.04 -23.03
N VAL A 205 -9.90 2.81 -21.77
CA VAL A 205 -8.97 2.78 -20.64
C VAL A 205 -9.28 1.54 -19.81
N THR A 206 -8.26 0.75 -19.53
CA THR A 206 -8.34 -0.42 -18.65
C THR A 206 -7.32 -0.29 -17.52
N VAL A 207 -7.76 -0.49 -16.29
CA VAL A 207 -6.90 -0.60 -15.09
C VAL A 207 -7.05 -2.01 -14.51
N ASP A 208 -6.00 -2.79 -14.58
CA ASP A 208 -5.89 -4.10 -13.92
C ASP A 208 -5.29 -3.93 -12.53
N ALA A 209 -6.13 -4.16 -11.51
CA ALA A 209 -5.81 -4.01 -10.11
C ALA A 209 -5.87 -5.35 -9.35
N LYS A 210 -5.85 -6.48 -10.06
CA LYS A 210 -5.97 -7.83 -9.45
C LYS A 210 -4.83 -8.17 -8.49
N SER A 211 -3.69 -7.52 -8.62
CA SER A 211 -2.58 -7.69 -7.69
C SER A 211 -2.83 -7.06 -6.32
N LEU A 212 -3.83 -6.18 -6.19
CA LEU A 212 -4.16 -5.56 -4.91
C LEU A 212 -5.09 -6.48 -4.12
N TYR A 213 -4.82 -6.61 -2.83
CA TYR A 213 -5.78 -7.16 -1.89
C TYR A 213 -7.02 -6.26 -1.90
N ASN A 214 -8.21 -6.83 -2.12
CA ASN A 214 -9.50 -6.14 -2.09
C ASN A 214 -9.51 -4.78 -2.84
N PRO A 215 -9.32 -4.77 -4.17
CA PRO A 215 -9.20 -3.54 -4.94
C PRO A 215 -10.44 -2.66 -4.84
N GLN A 216 -11.64 -3.23 -4.61
CA GLN A 216 -12.86 -2.43 -4.44
C GLN A 216 -12.81 -1.52 -3.21
N LYS A 217 -12.07 -1.92 -2.16
CA LYS A 217 -11.85 -1.10 -0.96
C LYS A 217 -10.64 -0.18 -1.11
N TYR A 218 -9.58 -0.66 -1.76
CA TYR A 218 -8.26 -0.04 -1.70
C TYR A 218 -7.81 0.68 -2.96
N LEU A 219 -8.63 0.74 -4.02
CA LEU A 219 -8.37 1.53 -5.22
C LEU A 219 -9.42 2.64 -5.39
N ALA A 220 -8.94 3.86 -5.57
CA ALA A 220 -9.74 5.00 -6.00
C ALA A 220 -9.31 5.44 -7.41
N LEU A 221 -10.29 5.57 -8.31
CA LEU A 221 -10.10 6.07 -9.67
C LEU A 221 -10.86 7.39 -9.83
N HIS A 222 -10.18 8.39 -10.39
CA HIS A 222 -10.76 9.71 -10.67
C HIS A 222 -10.45 10.12 -12.12
N GLY A 223 -11.34 10.91 -12.71
CA GLY A 223 -11.19 11.48 -14.06
C GLY A 223 -12.05 10.81 -15.12
N LEU A 224 -12.45 9.54 -14.92
CA LEU A 224 -13.32 8.77 -15.82
C LEU A 224 -14.30 7.91 -15.01
N ASP A 225 -15.45 7.59 -15.61
CA ASP A 225 -16.50 6.77 -14.99
C ASP A 225 -16.30 5.28 -15.31
N PHE A 226 -15.51 4.59 -14.47
CA PHE A 226 -15.15 3.18 -14.69
C PHE A 226 -16.27 2.21 -14.32
N ILE A 227 -16.31 1.08 -15.04
CA ILE A 227 -17.08 -0.12 -14.70
C ILE A 227 -16.10 -1.16 -14.14
N GLU A 228 -16.34 -1.62 -12.91
CA GLU A 228 -15.56 -2.68 -12.26
C GLU A 228 -16.08 -4.07 -12.68
N ASN A 229 -15.14 -4.98 -12.92
CA ASN A 229 -15.40 -6.39 -13.14
C ASN A 229 -14.18 -7.21 -12.69
N ASP A 230 -14.29 -7.88 -11.54
CA ASP A 230 -13.29 -8.83 -11.02
C ASP A 230 -11.90 -8.20 -10.86
N GLY A 231 -11.83 -7.02 -10.24
CA GLY A 231 -10.57 -6.30 -10.03
C GLY A 231 -9.98 -5.65 -11.29
N THR A 232 -10.70 -5.69 -12.42
CA THR A 232 -10.39 -4.93 -13.63
C THR A 232 -11.41 -3.81 -13.82
N TYR A 233 -10.94 -2.59 -14.06
CA TYR A 233 -11.77 -1.40 -14.22
C TYR A 233 -11.66 -0.91 -15.65
N SER A 234 -12.79 -0.73 -16.34
CA SER A 234 -12.80 -0.34 -17.75
C SER A 234 -13.65 0.91 -18.00
N PHE A 235 -13.17 1.77 -18.89
CA PHE A 235 -13.90 2.90 -19.44
C PHE A 235 -13.84 2.83 -20.97
N SER A 236 -14.97 3.11 -21.63
CA SER A 236 -14.99 3.23 -23.09
C SER A 236 -15.90 4.37 -23.53
N ALA A 237 -15.46 5.11 -24.54
CA ALA A 237 -16.22 6.22 -25.11
C ALA A 237 -15.99 6.30 -26.63
N GLN A 238 -17.01 6.80 -27.33
CA GLN A 238 -16.94 7.12 -28.75
C GLN A 238 -16.92 8.63 -28.93
N ASN A 239 -16.13 9.14 -29.88
CA ASN A 239 -15.96 10.58 -30.13
C ASN A 239 -15.60 11.36 -28.85
N PHE A 240 -14.68 10.82 -28.06
CA PHE A 240 -14.28 11.39 -26.78
C PHE A 240 -13.49 12.68 -26.99
N ASP A 241 -13.89 13.74 -26.28
CA ASP A 241 -13.20 15.03 -26.31
C ASP A 241 -12.06 15.04 -25.30
N LEU A 242 -10.82 14.94 -25.79
CA LEU A 242 -9.65 15.04 -24.93
C LEU A 242 -9.52 16.46 -24.39
N GLN A 243 -10.03 17.51 -25.06
CA GLN A 243 -9.84 18.89 -24.63
C GLN A 243 -10.41 19.15 -23.23
N GLY A 244 -11.65 18.71 -22.99
CA GLY A 244 -12.33 18.78 -21.69
C GLY A 244 -11.98 17.66 -20.70
N ALA A 245 -11.17 16.67 -21.09
CA ALA A 245 -10.85 15.54 -20.23
C ALA A 245 -10.03 15.98 -19.01
N LEU A 246 -10.46 15.49 -17.84
CA LEU A 246 -9.69 15.53 -16.60
C LEU A 246 -8.58 14.48 -16.66
N ASP A 247 -7.49 14.71 -15.93
CA ASP A 247 -6.44 13.71 -15.80
C ASP A 247 -6.99 12.45 -15.12
N LEU A 248 -6.53 11.29 -15.58
CA LEU A 248 -6.79 10.04 -14.89
C LEU A 248 -5.88 10.00 -13.67
N VAL A 249 -6.46 9.89 -12.48
CA VAL A 249 -5.74 9.70 -11.23
C VAL A 249 -6.18 8.37 -10.64
N LEU A 250 -5.22 7.47 -10.45
CA LEU A 250 -5.41 6.26 -9.66
C LEU A 250 -4.62 6.42 -8.36
N THR A 251 -5.29 6.11 -7.25
CA THR A 251 -4.71 6.10 -5.91
C THR A 251 -5.04 4.78 -5.28
N TYR A 252 -4.05 4.04 -4.80
CA TYR A 252 -4.28 2.75 -4.16
C TYR A 252 -3.47 2.55 -2.90
N ASP A 253 -4.05 1.83 -1.95
CA ASP A 253 -3.42 1.46 -0.69
C ASP A 253 -2.98 0.00 -0.73
N ASN A 254 -1.69 -0.25 -0.53
CA ASN A 254 -1.11 -1.59 -0.43
C ASN A 254 -0.46 -1.84 0.95
N SER A 255 -0.79 -1.04 1.95
CA SER A 255 -0.25 -1.13 3.32
C SER A 255 -0.47 -2.51 3.92
N VAL A 256 -1.69 -3.06 3.80
CA VAL A 256 -2.06 -4.39 4.30
C VAL A 256 -1.14 -5.48 3.73
N GLN A 257 -0.88 -5.46 2.42
CA GLN A 257 0.00 -6.43 1.77
C GLN A 257 1.43 -6.30 2.29
N LYS A 258 1.95 -5.07 2.35
CA LYS A 258 3.30 -4.81 2.84
C LYS A 258 3.49 -5.21 4.30
N HIS A 259 2.52 -4.90 5.16
CA HIS A 259 2.55 -5.35 6.55
C HIS A 259 2.42 -6.86 6.65
N SER A 260 1.59 -7.49 5.83
CA SER A 260 1.46 -8.96 5.79
C SER A 260 2.78 -9.63 5.40
N GLU A 261 3.47 -9.13 4.37
CA GLU A 261 4.82 -9.58 3.99
C GLU A 261 5.81 -9.47 5.16
N GLN A 262 5.77 -8.36 5.92
CA GLN A 262 6.62 -8.18 7.09
C GLN A 262 6.31 -9.20 8.20
N VAL A 263 5.03 -9.43 8.49
CA VAL A 263 4.59 -10.38 9.53
C VAL A 263 4.95 -11.80 9.12
N TRP A 264 4.70 -12.21 7.88
CA TRP A 264 5.12 -13.52 7.36
C TRP A 264 6.63 -13.71 7.44
N GLY A 265 7.40 -12.67 7.11
CA GLY A 265 8.85 -12.69 7.24
C GLY A 265 9.33 -12.91 8.70
N ARG A 266 8.51 -12.52 9.69
CA ARG A 266 8.78 -12.73 11.12
C ARG A 266 8.30 -14.09 11.61
N MET A 267 7.10 -14.53 11.24
CA MET A 267 6.61 -15.88 11.57
C MET A 267 7.56 -16.97 11.04
N ASN A 268 8.13 -16.78 9.86
CA ASN A 268 9.11 -17.71 9.28
C ASN A 268 10.50 -17.68 9.95
N LYS A 269 10.73 -16.78 10.92
CA LYS A 269 11.98 -16.65 11.68
C LYS A 269 11.64 -16.72 13.17
N PRO A 270 11.57 -17.94 13.76
CA PRO A 270 11.06 -18.13 15.10
C PRO A 270 11.86 -17.31 16.11
N PHE A 271 11.14 -16.59 16.97
CA PHE A 271 11.70 -15.89 18.10
C PHE A 271 12.20 -16.92 19.13
N GLU A 272 13.36 -16.69 19.74
CA GLU A 272 13.90 -17.62 20.73
C GLU A 272 13.10 -17.55 22.05
N VAL A 273 12.13 -18.45 22.18
CA VAL A 273 11.35 -18.66 23.40
C VAL A 273 12.00 -19.76 24.22
N LYS A 274 12.26 -19.50 25.51
CA LYS A 274 12.87 -20.47 26.43
C LYS A 274 11.87 -21.57 26.81
N SER A 275 10.66 -21.17 27.14
CA SER A 275 9.56 -22.06 27.49
C SER A 275 8.22 -21.40 27.17
N ILE A 276 7.24 -22.23 26.84
CA ILE A 276 5.84 -21.82 26.74
C ILE A 276 4.99 -22.80 27.55
N SER A 277 3.98 -22.30 28.25
CA SER A 277 3.04 -23.11 29.02
C SER A 277 1.66 -22.46 29.02
N ALA A 278 0.62 -23.27 29.19
CA ALA A 278 -0.75 -22.80 29.39
C ALA A 278 -1.30 -23.34 30.72
N SER A 279 -2.24 -22.61 31.32
CA SER A 279 -2.95 -23.06 32.53
C SER A 279 -3.80 -24.32 32.28
N SER A 280 -4.29 -24.48 31.05
CA SER A 280 -4.93 -25.69 30.55
C SER A 280 -4.77 -25.80 29.03
N GLN A 281 -5.07 -26.98 28.50
CA GLN A 281 -5.19 -27.20 27.07
C GLN A 281 -6.14 -28.38 26.81
N LEU A 282 -6.91 -28.30 25.74
CA LEU A 282 -7.78 -29.39 25.31
C LEU A 282 -6.93 -30.59 24.87
N ALA A 283 -7.41 -31.80 25.14
CA ALA A 283 -6.73 -33.01 24.71
C ALA A 283 -6.72 -33.15 23.18
N GLY A 284 -5.60 -33.65 22.62
CA GLY A 284 -5.40 -33.81 21.18
C GLY A 284 -4.40 -32.82 20.62
N ASP A 285 -4.62 -32.37 19.40
CA ASP A 285 -3.70 -31.52 18.64
C ASP A 285 -3.92 -30.01 18.93
N TYR A 286 -4.21 -29.66 20.19
CA TYR A 286 -4.57 -28.30 20.64
C TYR A 286 -3.63 -27.73 21.71
N SER A 287 -2.38 -28.19 21.69
CA SER A 287 -1.41 -27.86 22.73
C SER A 287 -0.92 -26.43 22.60
N VAL A 288 -0.31 -25.91 23.67
CA VAL A 288 0.19 -24.54 23.72
C VAL A 288 1.30 -24.26 22.69
N GLU A 289 2.03 -25.28 22.27
CA GLU A 289 3.10 -25.19 21.28
C GLU A 289 2.60 -24.75 19.90
N ASN A 290 1.32 -24.96 19.59
CA ASN A 290 0.69 -24.48 18.36
C ASN A 290 0.73 -22.95 18.24
N LEU A 291 0.92 -22.22 19.34
CA LEU A 291 0.96 -20.75 19.34
C LEU A 291 2.26 -20.15 18.79
N LEU A 292 3.23 -20.99 18.40
CA LEU A 292 4.55 -20.58 17.92
C LEU A 292 5.01 -21.39 16.70
N ASP A 293 4.12 -22.18 16.08
CA ASP A 293 4.48 -23.12 15.02
C ASP A 293 4.43 -22.50 13.60
N GLY A 294 3.84 -21.31 13.46
CA GLY A 294 3.68 -20.61 12.19
C GLY A 294 2.58 -21.18 11.30
N ASP A 295 1.81 -22.18 11.76
CA ASP A 295 0.75 -22.86 11.02
C ASP A 295 -0.63 -22.37 11.47
N LEU A 296 -1.22 -21.46 10.69
CA LEU A 296 -2.56 -20.91 10.95
C LEU A 296 -3.70 -21.94 10.84
N SER A 297 -3.39 -23.20 10.54
CA SER A 297 -4.32 -24.34 10.59
C SER A 297 -4.31 -25.12 11.91
N THR A 298 -3.45 -24.74 12.86
CA THR A 298 -3.41 -25.20 14.26
C THR A 298 -3.91 -24.08 15.20
N ALA A 299 -4.13 -24.42 16.47
CA ALA A 299 -4.47 -23.45 17.52
C ALA A 299 -4.23 -24.07 18.89
N TRP A 300 -3.91 -23.24 19.89
CA TRP A 300 -4.17 -23.60 21.28
C TRP A 300 -5.66 -23.46 21.56
N VAL A 301 -6.21 -24.48 22.22
CA VAL A 301 -7.58 -24.46 22.72
C VAL A 301 -7.49 -24.72 24.21
N GLU A 302 -8.07 -23.83 25.00
CA GLU A 302 -8.18 -24.02 26.45
C GLU A 302 -8.94 -25.32 26.78
N GLY A 303 -8.67 -25.92 27.94
CA GLY A 303 -9.14 -27.27 28.28
C GLY A 303 -10.09 -27.34 29.47
N VAL A 304 -10.60 -26.22 29.97
CA VAL A 304 -11.49 -26.20 31.13
C VAL A 304 -12.96 -26.29 30.70
N GLU A 305 -13.82 -26.71 31.62
CA GLU A 305 -15.26 -26.65 31.37
C GLU A 305 -15.71 -25.18 31.31
N GLY A 306 -16.35 -24.78 30.21
CA GLY A 306 -16.87 -23.43 30.02
C GLY A 306 -16.15 -22.70 28.90
N THR A 307 -15.89 -21.41 29.10
CA THR A 307 -15.34 -20.53 28.06
C THR A 307 -13.84 -20.27 28.19
N GLY A 308 -13.18 -20.82 29.22
CA GLY A 308 -11.77 -20.53 29.48
C GLY A 308 -11.48 -19.13 30.03
N VAL A 309 -12.47 -18.40 30.56
CA VAL A 309 -12.20 -17.12 31.24
C VAL A 309 -11.34 -17.38 32.48
N GLY A 310 -10.22 -16.66 32.57
CA GLY A 310 -9.18 -16.86 33.59
C GLY A 310 -8.03 -17.75 33.14
N GLU A 311 -8.18 -18.48 32.02
CA GLU A 311 -7.08 -19.25 31.45
C GLU A 311 -6.01 -18.34 30.86
N SER A 312 -4.77 -18.84 30.87
CA SER A 312 -3.60 -18.05 30.52
C SER A 312 -2.54 -18.85 29.79
N VAL A 313 -1.74 -18.13 29.00
CA VAL A 313 -0.52 -18.60 28.35
C VAL A 313 0.65 -17.80 28.88
N VAL A 314 1.74 -18.48 29.21
CA VAL A 314 2.98 -17.89 29.74
C VAL A 314 4.14 -18.28 28.84
N LEU A 315 4.89 -17.27 28.36
CA LEU A 315 6.12 -17.42 27.61
C LEU A 315 7.28 -16.88 28.46
N GLU A 316 8.37 -17.64 28.56
CA GLU A 316 9.60 -17.21 29.23
C GLU A 316 10.75 -17.05 28.23
N PHE A 317 11.67 -16.15 28.54
CA PHE A 317 12.76 -15.73 27.66
C PHE A 317 14.05 -15.54 28.45
N ASP A 318 15.20 -15.78 27.81
CA ASP A 318 16.52 -15.51 28.38
C ASP A 318 17.01 -14.09 28.00
N ASN A 319 16.27 -13.05 28.43
CA ASN A 319 16.56 -11.63 28.16
C ASN A 319 16.72 -11.32 26.66
N GLN A 320 15.65 -11.48 25.89
CA GLN A 320 15.68 -11.31 24.42
C GLN A 320 15.19 -9.92 24.01
N PRO A 321 15.89 -9.20 23.10
CA PRO A 321 15.38 -7.97 22.50
C PRO A 321 14.07 -8.23 21.75
N TRP A 322 13.05 -7.40 21.96
CA TRP A 322 11.77 -7.47 21.26
C TRP A 322 11.32 -6.08 20.82
N GLY A 323 10.61 -6.00 19.69
CA GLY A 323 10.05 -4.76 19.14
C GLY A 323 8.52 -4.71 19.16
N GLY A 324 7.85 -5.82 19.48
CA GLY A 324 6.40 -5.83 19.60
C GLY A 324 5.83 -7.22 19.82
N LEU A 325 4.52 -7.26 20.04
CA LEU A 325 3.73 -8.46 20.26
C LEU A 325 2.39 -8.32 19.57
N ALA A 326 1.99 -9.36 18.86
CA ALA A 326 0.70 -9.48 18.24
C ALA A 326 0.17 -10.91 18.38
N ILE A 327 -1.13 -11.09 18.15
CA ILE A 327 -1.79 -12.41 18.17
C ILE A 327 -2.73 -12.59 16.99
N ILE A 328 -3.02 -13.85 16.66
CA ILE A 328 -4.11 -14.22 15.76
C ILE A 328 -5.20 -14.89 16.59
N ASN A 329 -6.26 -14.13 16.85
CA ASN A 329 -7.34 -14.49 17.75
C ASN A 329 -8.34 -15.47 17.11
N GLY A 330 -8.76 -16.49 17.84
CA GLY A 330 -9.65 -17.55 17.34
C GLY A 330 -8.93 -18.68 16.61
N TYR A 331 -9.68 -19.47 15.84
CA TYR A 331 -9.15 -20.61 15.07
C TYR A 331 -9.40 -20.44 13.55
N PRO A 332 -8.52 -19.75 12.82
CA PRO A 332 -8.79 -19.25 11.46
C PRO A 332 -8.59 -20.30 10.34
N LYS A 333 -8.38 -21.57 10.70
CA LYS A 333 -8.25 -22.69 9.73
C LYS A 333 -9.36 -22.72 8.68
N SER A 334 -10.58 -22.36 9.06
CA SER A 334 -11.75 -22.27 8.20
C SER A 334 -12.80 -21.35 8.82
N GLU A 335 -13.76 -20.90 8.02
CA GLU A 335 -14.94 -20.18 8.54
C GLU A 335 -15.66 -20.98 9.63
N GLY A 336 -15.75 -22.30 9.45
CA GLY A 336 -16.37 -23.21 10.42
C GLY A 336 -15.65 -23.17 11.77
N THR A 337 -14.35 -23.46 11.79
CA THR A 337 -13.55 -23.45 13.03
C THR A 337 -13.53 -22.08 13.69
N TYR A 338 -13.48 -21.01 12.90
CA TYR A 338 -13.46 -19.64 13.43
C TYR A 338 -14.77 -19.29 14.13
N THR A 339 -15.91 -19.65 13.55
CA THR A 339 -17.26 -19.27 14.04
C THR A 339 -17.86 -20.25 15.07
N THR A 340 -17.46 -21.52 15.05
CA THR A 340 -18.00 -22.52 15.98
C THR A 340 -17.35 -22.49 17.35
N ASN A 341 -16.13 -21.97 17.47
CA ASN A 341 -15.38 -21.87 18.73
C ASN A 341 -15.38 -20.43 19.27
N GLY A 342 -15.05 -20.29 20.55
CA GLY A 342 -14.89 -19.02 21.22
C GLY A 342 -13.68 -18.24 20.72
N ARG A 343 -13.79 -16.91 20.74
CA ARG A 343 -12.72 -15.95 20.41
C ARG A 343 -12.52 -15.03 21.61
N ILE A 344 -11.28 -14.62 21.86
CA ILE A 344 -10.99 -13.74 22.99
C ILE A 344 -11.66 -12.39 22.73
N LYS A 345 -12.51 -11.93 23.64
CA LYS A 345 -13.13 -10.60 23.59
C LYS A 345 -12.32 -9.59 24.39
N LYS A 346 -11.77 -10.02 25.54
CA LYS A 346 -10.94 -9.18 26.39
C LYS A 346 -9.74 -9.98 26.88
N LEU A 347 -8.55 -9.41 26.73
CA LEU A 347 -7.27 -10.04 27.06
C LEU A 347 -6.49 -9.14 28.02
N ARG A 348 -5.84 -9.72 29.02
CA ARG A 348 -4.81 -9.05 29.81
C ARG A 348 -3.43 -9.50 29.37
N LEU A 349 -2.56 -8.55 29.10
CA LEU A 349 -1.14 -8.71 28.85
C LEU A 349 -0.36 -8.27 30.08
N GLU A 350 0.49 -9.13 30.60
CA GLU A 350 1.48 -8.79 31.62
C GLU A 350 2.87 -9.10 31.04
N VAL A 351 3.80 -8.14 31.12
CA VAL A 351 5.15 -8.28 30.58
C VAL A 351 6.18 -7.99 31.64
N GLU A 352 7.11 -8.93 31.85
CA GLU A 352 8.31 -8.74 32.66
C GLU A 352 9.50 -8.48 31.72
N HIS A 353 10.19 -7.36 31.90
CA HIS A 353 11.30 -6.92 31.05
C HIS A 353 12.37 -6.14 31.85
N CYS A 354 13.52 -5.91 31.25
CA CYS A 354 14.55 -5.01 31.80
C CYS A 354 15.22 -4.19 30.69
N TYR A 355 15.89 -3.09 31.03
CA TYR A 355 16.57 -2.27 30.03
C TYR A 355 17.84 -2.96 29.52
N TYR A 356 18.13 -2.75 28.24
CA TYR A 356 19.41 -3.14 27.67
C TYR A 356 20.58 -2.53 28.47
N GLY A 357 21.42 -3.37 29.05
CA GLY A 357 22.56 -2.96 29.90
C GLY A 357 22.29 -2.86 31.40
N GLU A 358 21.04 -3.03 31.87
CA GLU A 358 20.68 -3.06 33.30
C GLU A 358 19.79 -4.27 33.62
N THR A 359 20.32 -5.48 33.46
CA THR A 359 19.54 -6.73 33.54
C THR A 359 19.07 -7.10 34.94
N SER A 360 19.62 -6.48 35.99
CA SER A 360 19.25 -6.76 37.39
C SER A 360 17.94 -6.10 37.83
N ASN A 361 17.42 -5.15 37.06
CA ASN A 361 16.25 -4.36 37.42
C ASN A 361 15.04 -4.78 36.58
N VAL A 362 14.37 -5.86 37.02
CA VAL A 362 13.16 -6.37 36.36
C VAL A 362 12.00 -5.42 36.62
N ARG A 363 11.29 -5.09 35.54
CA ARG A 363 10.12 -4.22 35.51
C ARG A 363 8.95 -5.02 34.98
N THR A 364 7.76 -4.61 35.39
CA THR A 364 6.51 -5.19 34.92
C THR A 364 5.57 -4.10 34.47
N PHE A 365 4.90 -4.32 33.35
CA PHE A 365 3.72 -3.56 32.97
C PHE A 365 2.56 -4.51 32.67
N GLU A 366 1.35 -3.97 32.80
CA GLU A 366 0.10 -4.66 32.53
C GLU A 366 -0.78 -3.79 31.64
N GLN A 367 -1.45 -4.40 30.67
CA GLN A 367 -2.41 -3.75 29.78
C GLN A 367 -3.56 -4.68 29.43
N GLU A 368 -4.78 -4.14 29.37
CA GLU A 368 -5.95 -4.87 28.89
C GLU A 368 -6.33 -4.42 27.48
N PHE A 369 -6.76 -5.38 26.65
CA PHE A 369 -7.21 -5.17 25.28
C PHE A 369 -8.64 -5.69 25.14
N THR A 370 -9.47 -4.99 24.38
CA THR A 370 -10.80 -5.46 24.01
C THR A 370 -10.89 -5.55 22.49
N PHE A 371 -11.28 -6.71 21.98
CA PHE A 371 -11.36 -7.00 20.55
C PHE A 371 -12.81 -7.06 20.08
N GLU A 372 -13.06 -6.51 18.90
CA GLU A 372 -14.35 -6.66 18.22
C GLU A 372 -14.54 -8.09 17.74
N ASP A 373 -15.80 -8.55 17.65
CA ASP A 373 -16.11 -9.83 17.01
C ASP A 373 -16.08 -9.65 15.49
N ARG A 374 -14.90 -9.81 14.88
CA ARG A 374 -14.72 -9.66 13.44
C ARG A 374 -15.28 -10.89 12.70
N PRO A 375 -15.83 -10.72 11.49
CA PRO A 375 -16.19 -11.86 10.65
C PRO A 375 -14.94 -12.64 10.22
N TYR A 376 -15.12 -13.90 9.84
CA TYR A 376 -14.06 -14.69 9.24
C TYR A 376 -13.56 -14.04 7.94
N ILE A 377 -12.24 -13.93 7.81
CA ILE A 377 -11.56 -13.49 6.60
C ILE A 377 -10.74 -14.68 6.09
N PRO A 378 -10.99 -15.18 4.86
CA PRO A 378 -10.12 -16.18 4.24
C PRO A 378 -8.69 -15.66 4.15
N LEU A 379 -7.76 -16.40 4.75
CA LEU A 379 -6.35 -16.00 4.80
C LEU A 379 -5.63 -16.30 3.49
N SER A 380 -4.70 -15.42 3.17
CA SER A 380 -3.77 -15.48 2.05
C SER A 380 -2.45 -14.84 2.46
N GLU A 381 -1.43 -14.93 1.60
CA GLU A 381 -0.15 -14.26 1.84
C GLU A 381 -0.32 -12.72 1.96
N ASP A 382 -1.35 -12.17 1.32
CA ASP A 382 -1.55 -10.74 1.12
C ASP A 382 -2.33 -10.02 2.23
N ASN A 383 -2.97 -10.76 3.16
CA ASN A 383 -3.94 -10.18 4.09
C ASN A 383 -3.80 -10.61 5.56
N LEU A 384 -2.68 -11.22 5.93
CA LEU A 384 -2.42 -11.63 7.31
C LEU A 384 -2.58 -10.47 8.31
N PHE A 385 -2.17 -9.26 7.92
CA PHE A 385 -2.24 -8.10 8.79
C PHE A 385 -3.68 -7.69 9.18
N GLU A 386 -4.69 -8.03 8.37
CA GLU A 386 -6.10 -7.71 8.66
C GLU A 386 -6.69 -8.55 9.81
N VAL A 387 -6.14 -9.73 10.06
CA VAL A 387 -6.59 -10.64 11.13
C VAL A 387 -5.72 -10.54 12.39
N LEU A 388 -4.69 -9.70 12.35
CA LEU A 388 -3.75 -9.53 13.44
C LEU A 388 -4.34 -8.60 14.51
N GLU A 389 -4.14 -8.96 15.78
CA GLU A 389 -4.37 -8.06 16.91
C GLU A 389 -3.01 -7.64 17.47
N VAL A 390 -2.59 -6.40 17.18
CA VAL A 390 -1.34 -5.84 17.70
C VAL A 390 -1.55 -5.43 19.16
N LEU A 391 -0.84 -6.08 20.08
CA LEU A 391 -0.96 -5.84 21.51
C LEU A 391 0.03 -4.78 21.99
N HIS A 392 1.27 -4.84 21.50
CA HIS A 392 2.31 -3.91 21.96
C HIS A 392 3.32 -3.63 20.86
N GLU A 393 3.83 -2.40 20.82
CA GLU A 393 4.90 -1.97 19.93
C GLU A 393 5.92 -1.16 20.73
N ILE A 394 7.19 -1.51 20.56
CA ILE A 394 8.33 -0.79 21.12
C ILE A 394 9.14 -0.30 19.93
N GLY A 395 9.24 1.02 19.75
CA GLY A 395 10.16 1.54 18.74
C GLY A 395 11.48 2.08 19.29
N ASP A 396 11.56 2.49 20.56
CA ASP A 396 12.82 2.99 21.15
C ASP A 396 13.73 1.80 21.57
N VAL A 397 14.88 2.08 22.19
CA VAL A 397 15.91 1.09 22.61
C VAL A 397 15.26 -0.20 23.11
N PRO A 398 15.62 -1.38 22.55
CA PRO A 398 14.90 -2.60 22.86
C PRO A 398 15.04 -2.96 24.34
N ASP A 399 13.90 -3.10 25.00
CA ASP A 399 13.84 -3.79 26.27
C ASP A 399 14.20 -5.27 26.06
N LEU A 400 14.74 -5.89 27.10
CA LEU A 400 15.02 -7.31 27.14
C LEU A 400 13.85 -8.01 27.80
N LEU A 401 13.13 -8.81 27.02
CA LEU A 401 11.98 -9.57 27.44
C LEU A 401 12.40 -10.75 28.32
N GLN A 402 11.70 -10.94 29.43
CA GLN A 402 11.89 -12.08 30.35
C GLN A 402 10.66 -12.96 30.40
N LYS A 403 9.47 -12.36 30.41
CA LYS A 403 8.22 -13.11 30.47
C LYS A 403 7.05 -12.35 29.88
N ILE A 404 6.17 -13.07 29.21
CA ILE A 404 4.85 -12.60 28.77
C ILE A 404 3.81 -13.51 29.41
N THR A 405 2.75 -12.93 29.97
CA THR A 405 1.54 -13.65 30.39
C THR A 405 0.33 -13.05 29.69
N LEU A 406 -0.41 -13.89 28.97
CA LEU A 406 -1.67 -13.54 28.32
C LEU A 406 -2.80 -14.22 29.06
N THR A 407 -3.77 -13.47 29.60
CA THR A 407 -4.92 -14.02 30.34
C THR A 407 -6.24 -13.64 29.68
N ILE A 408 -7.12 -14.63 29.47
CA ILE A 408 -8.46 -14.43 28.92
C ILE A 408 -9.36 -13.80 30.00
N LEU A 409 -9.93 -12.63 29.73
CA LEU A 409 -10.82 -11.94 30.66
C LEU A 409 -12.30 -12.03 30.23
N GLU A 410 -12.57 -11.99 28.93
CA GLU A 410 -13.90 -12.16 28.35
C GLU A 410 -13.80 -12.86 26.99
N VAL A 411 -14.89 -13.51 26.56
CA VAL A 411 -14.95 -14.32 25.34
C VAL A 411 -16.18 -13.95 24.50
N HIS A 412 -15.99 -13.88 23.19
CA HIS A 412 -17.07 -13.95 22.21
C HIS A 412 -17.43 -15.43 22.02
N PRO A 413 -18.64 -15.87 22.38
CA PRO A 413 -18.97 -17.28 22.39
C PRO A 413 -18.98 -17.86 20.97
N GLY A 414 -18.50 -19.09 20.84
CA GLY A 414 -18.68 -19.89 19.64
C GLY A 414 -20.14 -20.27 19.43
N SER A 415 -20.52 -20.51 18.18
CA SER A 415 -21.88 -20.96 17.85
C SER A 415 -22.18 -22.40 18.27
N LYS A 416 -21.15 -23.20 18.60
CA LYS A 416 -21.29 -24.62 18.94
C LYS A 416 -20.48 -25.05 20.16
N TYR A 417 -19.19 -24.72 20.19
CA TYR A 417 -18.27 -25.07 21.25
C TYR A 417 -18.09 -23.87 22.18
N THR A 418 -17.98 -24.16 23.47
CA THR A 418 -17.71 -23.12 24.48
C THR A 418 -16.23 -22.79 24.55
N ASP A 419 -15.37 -23.72 24.12
CA ASP A 419 -13.92 -23.62 24.17
C ASP A 419 -13.40 -22.39 23.40
N THR A 420 -12.45 -21.66 24.00
CA THR A 420 -11.80 -20.50 23.37
C THR A 420 -10.51 -20.90 22.67
N CYS A 421 -10.31 -20.40 21.46
CA CYS A 421 -9.12 -20.68 20.65
C CYS A 421 -8.22 -19.45 20.47
N LEU A 422 -6.92 -19.69 20.37
CA LEU A 422 -5.90 -18.73 19.94
C LEU A 422 -4.97 -19.44 18.95
N ALA A 423 -4.76 -18.86 17.77
CA ALA A 423 -4.02 -19.52 16.70
C ALA A 423 -2.51 -19.32 16.84
N GLU A 424 -2.08 -18.08 17.06
CA GLU A 424 -0.65 -17.73 16.97
C GLU A 424 -0.32 -16.56 17.89
N ILE A 425 0.90 -16.56 18.43
CA ILE A 425 1.55 -15.42 19.10
C ILE A 425 2.77 -15.02 18.27
N ILE A 426 2.82 -13.74 17.88
CA ILE A 426 3.87 -13.21 17.00
C ILE A 426 4.66 -12.15 17.77
N ILE A 427 5.97 -12.38 17.89
CA ILE A 427 6.91 -11.46 18.54
C ILE A 427 7.78 -10.81 17.45
N LEU A 428 7.86 -9.47 17.44
CA LEU A 428 8.32 -8.67 16.28
C LEU A 428 9.71 -8.05 16.41
#